data_AF-A0A2D8D9Y8-F1
#
_entry.id   AF-A0A2D8D9Y8-F1
#
_cell.length_a   1.000
_cell.length_b   1.000
_cell.length_c   1.000
_cell.angle_alpha   90.00
_cell.angle_beta   90.00
_cell.angle_gamma   90.00
#
_symmetry.space_group_name_H-M   'P 1'
#
loop_
_entity.id
_entity.type
_entity.pdbx_description
1 polymer ?
#
loop_
_entity_poly.entity_id
_entity_poly.type
_entity_poly.pdbx_seq_one_letter_code
_entity_poly.pdbx_strand_id
1 'polypeptide(L)'
;MVNPRSAGQESMFMSVTDIFASEIFESEEELEQFLGNVESLMRRGQPDVAATLIEAQLMELNDGRHDIAKLAQATPVSAVRLIGWEVLDQTFRKIDRPEQPVTAMSVDISAPVTLPAPDPERGNFREPDLETLYFTDSAFAFARAGREEINHGYGRKAGVWRSAFEEAGAEVQVRGLGGIYGEVLAYQRRRELGDLPLPADNDALVMGHAFVAVRLHQAMRAVIEGRGLPRPVTVLVGSNESYPFFDAPVYTRAEYYDLIEDGEEGEVEESKFASLSLAPRPADYDPGSIFQDDTQVSGTSLRRRIRDAAPVEEPANDTASTPTSLVSSLFERLRRRPA
;
A
#
# COMPACT_ATOMS: atom_id res chain seq x y z
N MET A 1 48.52 47.61 -6.60
CA MET A 1 47.31 47.97 -7.36
C MET A 1 46.17 47.18 -6.76
N VAL A 2 45.33 47.86 -5.99
CA VAL A 2 44.07 47.37 -5.43
C VAL A 2 42.97 47.96 -6.31
N ASN A 3 42.06 47.14 -6.82
CA ASN A 3 40.66 47.54 -6.83
C ASN A 3 39.71 46.33 -6.89
N PRO A 4 38.58 46.36 -6.15
CA PRO A 4 37.64 45.26 -5.94
C PRO A 4 36.32 45.47 -6.72
N ARG A 5 35.45 44.45 -6.68
CA ARG A 5 33.98 44.44 -6.89
C ARG A 5 33.57 42.96 -7.05
N SER A 6 32.48 42.43 -6.53
CA SER A 6 31.34 42.98 -5.80
C SER A 6 30.53 41.81 -5.25
N ALA A 7 30.07 41.96 -4.00
CA ALA A 7 28.83 41.42 -3.43
C ALA A 7 28.27 40.13 -4.06
N GLY A 8 28.58 38.99 -3.45
CA GLY A 8 27.68 37.84 -3.52
C GLY A 8 26.40 38.19 -2.76
N GLN A 9 25.28 38.20 -3.47
CA GLN A 9 23.95 38.26 -2.89
C GLN A 9 23.80 37.12 -1.88
N GLU A 10 23.79 37.46 -0.60
CA GLU A 10 23.06 36.67 0.39
C GLU A 10 21.59 36.67 -0.04
N SER A 11 21.13 35.50 -0.49
CA SER A 11 19.73 35.21 -0.74
C SER A 11 18.95 35.35 0.57
N MET A 12 18.54 36.58 0.86
CA MET A 12 17.59 36.94 1.90
C MET A 12 16.19 36.51 1.44
N PHE A 13 15.85 35.24 1.64
CA PHE A 13 14.45 34.78 1.61
C PHE A 13 14.31 33.60 2.56
N MET A 14 13.96 33.91 3.81
CA MET A 14 12.90 33.24 4.55
C MET A 14 12.74 33.95 5.90
N SER A 15 11.59 34.59 6.08
CA SER A 15 10.83 34.72 7.33
C SER A 15 9.82 35.87 7.16
N VAL A 16 8.89 35.68 6.20
CA VAL A 16 7.50 36.01 6.52
C VAL A 16 7.02 34.72 7.16
N THR A 17 6.60 34.78 8.41
CA THR A 17 5.87 33.68 9.05
C THR A 17 4.86 33.18 8.02
N ASP A 18 4.96 31.93 7.56
CA ASP A 18 3.94 31.36 6.68
C ASP A 18 2.63 31.50 7.46
N ILE A 19 1.82 32.50 7.09
CA ILE A 19 0.55 32.74 7.75
C ILE A 19 -0.30 31.55 7.37
N PHE A 20 -0.62 30.72 8.37
CA PHE A 20 -1.58 29.65 8.19
C PHE A 20 -2.85 30.23 7.57
N ALA A 21 -3.24 29.68 6.42
CA ALA A 21 -4.38 30.13 5.64
C ALA A 21 -5.30 28.93 5.42
N SER A 22 -6.45 28.96 6.10
CA SER A 22 -7.51 27.96 5.99
C SER A 22 -8.87 28.65 6.16
N GLU A 23 -9.89 28.16 5.46
CA GLU A 23 -11.31 28.46 5.72
C GLU A 23 -11.98 27.38 6.58
N ILE A 24 -11.47 26.14 6.55
CA ILE A 24 -12.02 25.00 7.30
C ILE A 24 -11.51 24.96 8.74
N PHE A 25 -10.22 25.19 8.93
CA PHE A 25 -9.52 25.00 10.20
C PHE A 25 -9.17 26.36 10.80
N GLU A 26 -9.34 26.50 12.11
CA GLU A 26 -9.03 27.72 12.86
C GLU A 26 -7.52 27.90 13.05
N SER A 27 -6.75 26.81 13.01
CA SER A 27 -5.30 26.82 13.24
C SER A 27 -4.57 25.65 12.56
N GLU A 28 -3.25 25.79 12.43
CA GLU A 28 -2.36 24.71 11.95
C GLU A 28 -2.43 23.48 12.87
N GLU A 29 -2.56 23.68 14.18
CA GLU A 29 -2.71 22.58 15.15
C GLU A 29 -4.00 21.78 14.91
N GLU A 30 -5.10 22.45 14.55
CA GLU A 30 -6.36 21.78 14.23
C GLU A 30 -6.25 20.96 12.94
N LEU A 31 -5.60 21.52 11.91
CA LEU A 31 -5.32 20.79 10.67
C LEU A 31 -4.44 19.56 10.93
N GLU A 32 -3.35 19.72 11.69
CA GLU A 32 -2.47 18.62 12.07
C GLU A 32 -3.22 17.55 12.87
N GLN A 33 -4.09 17.96 13.80
CA GLN A 33 -4.93 17.05 14.56
C GLN A 33 -5.92 16.30 13.66
N PHE A 34 -6.53 16.97 12.70
CA PHE A 34 -7.41 16.34 11.72
C PHE A 34 -6.65 15.29 10.89
N LEU A 35 -5.50 15.64 10.33
CA LEU A 35 -4.69 14.71 9.55
C LEU A 35 -4.15 13.55 10.39
N GLY A 36 -3.77 13.81 11.64
CA GLY A 36 -3.38 12.78 12.60
C GLY A 36 -4.53 11.81 12.92
N ASN A 37 -5.77 12.30 13.01
CA ASN A 37 -6.96 11.46 13.17
C ASN A 37 -7.20 10.59 11.93
N VAL A 38 -7.06 11.15 10.73
CA VAL A 38 -7.16 10.42 9.46
C VAL A 38 -6.12 9.31 9.40
N GLU A 39 -4.85 9.62 9.68
CA GLU A 39 -3.77 8.62 9.71
C GLU A 39 -4.04 7.54 10.77
N SER A 40 -4.53 7.93 11.95
CA SER A 40 -4.88 6.98 13.03
C SER A 40 -5.98 6.00 12.60
N LEU A 41 -6.99 6.46 11.86
CA LEU A 41 -8.03 5.61 11.30
C LEU A 41 -7.45 4.61 10.28
N MET A 42 -6.56 5.06 9.39
CA MET A 42 -5.87 4.15 8.47
C MET A 42 -5.05 3.10 9.20
N ARG A 43 -4.27 3.51 10.22
CA ARG A 43 -3.47 2.59 11.04
C ARG A 43 -4.30 1.54 11.76
N ARG A 44 -5.55 1.85 12.09
CA ARG A 44 -6.53 0.93 12.70
C ARG A 44 -7.30 0.07 11.68
N GLY A 45 -6.96 0.13 10.40
CA GLY A 45 -7.65 -0.62 9.35
C GLY A 45 -9.02 -0.05 9.00
N GLN A 46 -9.24 1.25 9.23
CA GLN A 46 -10.50 1.97 8.94
C GLN A 46 -10.34 3.03 7.83
N PRO A 47 -9.77 2.69 6.65
CA PRO A 47 -9.54 3.67 5.59
C PRO A 47 -10.84 4.23 4.99
N ASP A 48 -11.95 3.51 5.07
CA ASP A 48 -13.26 3.99 4.58
C ASP A 48 -13.84 5.11 5.46
N VAL A 49 -13.62 5.02 6.78
CA VAL A 49 -13.98 6.08 7.72
C VAL A 49 -13.08 7.30 7.48
N ALA A 50 -11.77 7.07 7.29
CA ALA A 50 -10.82 8.13 6.96
C ALA A 50 -11.21 8.86 5.66
N ALA A 51 -11.60 8.11 4.62
CA ALA A 51 -12.07 8.67 3.36
C ALA A 51 -13.33 9.51 3.55
N THR A 52 -14.29 9.02 4.33
CA THR A 52 -15.54 9.76 4.63
C THR A 52 -15.26 11.11 5.29
N LEU A 53 -14.29 11.18 6.22
CA LEU A 53 -13.91 12.45 6.86
C LEU A 53 -13.34 13.44 5.86
N ILE A 54 -12.42 13.00 4.99
CA ILE A 54 -11.81 13.88 3.98
C ILE A 54 -12.85 14.31 2.94
N GLU A 55 -13.70 13.39 2.49
CA GLU A 55 -14.77 13.67 1.54
C GLU A 55 -15.76 14.69 2.10
N ALA A 56 -16.09 14.64 3.39
CA ALA A 56 -16.93 15.64 4.03
C ALA A 56 -16.31 17.05 3.96
N GLN A 57 -15.01 17.18 4.27
CA GLN A 57 -14.30 18.46 4.16
C GLN A 57 -14.23 18.95 2.70
N LEU A 58 -13.96 18.06 1.75
CA LEU A 58 -13.97 18.40 0.33
C LEU A 58 -15.37 18.79 -0.19
N MET A 59 -16.45 18.26 0.39
CA MET A 59 -17.81 18.67 0.04
C MET A 59 -18.11 20.10 0.48
N GLU A 60 -17.56 20.57 1.60
CA GLU A 60 -17.69 21.96 2.03
C GLU A 60 -17.01 22.94 1.05
N LEU A 61 -15.94 22.48 0.38
CA LEU A 61 -15.22 23.23 -0.65
C LEU A 61 -15.81 23.09 -2.07
N ASN A 62 -16.88 22.31 -2.24
CA ASN A 62 -17.50 22.02 -3.54
C ASN A 62 -18.45 23.15 -3.99
N ASP A 63 -17.93 24.35 -4.08
CA ASP A 63 -18.61 25.57 -4.53
C ASP A 63 -18.42 25.84 -6.04
N GLY A 64 -17.80 24.89 -6.75
CA GLY A 64 -17.46 24.99 -8.17
C GLY A 64 -16.16 25.74 -8.49
N ARG A 65 -15.42 26.21 -7.48
CA ARG A 65 -14.13 26.90 -7.64
C ARG A 65 -12.93 25.97 -7.55
N HIS A 66 -13.05 24.85 -6.85
CA HIS A 66 -11.94 23.91 -6.58
C HIS A 66 -12.13 22.61 -7.36
N ASP A 67 -11.34 22.41 -8.42
CA ASP A 67 -11.42 21.19 -9.23
C ASP A 67 -11.04 19.93 -8.42
N ILE A 68 -10.23 20.06 -7.37
CA ILE A 68 -9.87 18.95 -6.47
C ILE A 68 -11.12 18.32 -5.84
N ALA A 69 -12.05 19.12 -5.32
CA ALA A 69 -13.26 18.61 -4.67
C ALA A 69 -14.15 17.82 -5.65
N LYS A 70 -14.31 18.35 -6.87
CA LYS A 70 -15.05 17.70 -7.96
C LYS A 70 -14.38 16.40 -8.41
N LEU A 71 -13.05 16.41 -8.57
CA LEU A 71 -12.28 15.25 -8.98
C LEU A 71 -12.30 14.15 -7.92
N ALA A 72 -12.24 14.51 -6.63
CA ALA A 72 -12.37 13.57 -5.53
C ALA A 72 -13.71 12.82 -5.58
N GLN A 73 -14.82 13.55 -5.76
CA GLN A 73 -16.15 12.96 -5.92
C GLN A 73 -16.25 12.05 -7.15
N ALA A 74 -15.54 12.39 -8.23
CA ALA A 74 -15.50 11.61 -9.47
C ALA A 74 -14.55 10.40 -9.41
N THR A 75 -13.79 10.21 -8.31
CA THR A 75 -12.76 9.17 -8.18
C THR A 75 -13.13 8.16 -7.08
N PRO A 76 -14.09 7.24 -7.33
CA PRO A 76 -14.40 6.17 -6.40
C PRO A 76 -13.23 5.18 -6.29
N VAL A 77 -13.20 4.35 -5.23
CA VAL A 77 -12.16 3.29 -5.07
C VAL A 77 -12.13 2.39 -6.31
N SER A 78 -13.30 2.09 -6.87
CA SER A 78 -13.45 1.27 -8.07
C SER A 78 -12.95 1.93 -9.36
N ALA A 79 -12.54 3.19 -9.36
CA ALA A 79 -11.83 3.82 -10.49
C ALA A 79 -10.31 3.62 -10.40
N VAL A 80 -9.79 3.27 -9.22
CA VAL A 80 -8.36 3.11 -8.99
C VAL A 80 -7.93 1.67 -9.27
N ARG A 81 -6.81 1.51 -9.99
CA ARG A 81 -6.28 0.20 -10.39
C ARG A 81 -4.80 0.11 -10.08
N LEU A 82 -4.40 -1.02 -9.49
CA LEU A 82 -2.99 -1.36 -9.32
C LEU A 82 -2.53 -2.27 -10.46
N ILE A 83 -1.42 -1.91 -11.07
CA ILE A 83 -0.74 -2.62 -12.17
C ILE A 83 0.55 -3.24 -11.63
N GLY A 84 0.99 -4.36 -12.19
CA GLY A 84 2.24 -5.04 -11.81
C GLY A 84 2.09 -5.95 -10.59
N TRP A 85 0.88 -6.11 -10.07
CA TRP A 85 0.58 -7.02 -8.96
C TRP A 85 0.92 -8.48 -9.31
N GLU A 86 0.74 -8.86 -10.57
CA GLU A 86 0.98 -10.19 -11.12
C GLU A 86 2.47 -10.60 -11.14
N VAL A 87 3.41 -9.65 -11.08
CA VAL A 87 4.85 -9.96 -11.06
C VAL A 87 5.41 -10.15 -9.66
N LEU A 88 4.63 -9.86 -8.60
CA LEU A 88 5.11 -9.88 -7.21
C LEU A 88 5.71 -11.21 -6.76
N ASP A 89 5.13 -12.35 -7.16
CA ASP A 89 5.69 -13.69 -6.82
C ASP A 89 7.10 -13.86 -7.39
N GLN A 90 7.31 -13.43 -8.64
CA GLN A 90 8.63 -13.50 -9.27
C GLN A 90 9.61 -12.53 -8.61
N THR A 91 9.15 -11.34 -8.23
CA THR A 91 9.98 -10.35 -7.53
C THR A 91 10.40 -10.85 -6.15
N PHE A 92 9.48 -11.40 -5.35
CA PHE A 92 9.82 -11.99 -4.06
C PHE A 92 10.88 -13.09 -4.18
N ARG A 93 10.74 -14.01 -5.15
CA ARG A 93 11.74 -15.08 -5.37
C ARG A 93 13.12 -14.57 -5.75
N LYS A 94 13.22 -13.41 -6.39
CA LYS A 94 14.51 -12.79 -6.74
C LYS A 94 15.20 -12.19 -5.52
N ILE A 95 14.42 -11.65 -4.58
CA ILE A 95 14.92 -10.95 -3.39
C ILE A 95 15.19 -11.93 -2.24
N ASP A 96 14.36 -12.97 -2.12
CA ASP A 96 14.42 -13.94 -1.03
C ASP A 96 15.79 -14.57 -0.85
N ARG A 97 16.21 -14.66 0.41
CA ARG A 97 17.31 -15.51 0.85
C ARG A 97 16.75 -16.64 1.71
N PRO A 98 17.35 -17.86 1.69
CA PRO A 98 16.81 -19.02 2.40
C PRO A 98 16.46 -18.81 3.88
N GLU A 99 17.20 -17.96 4.58
CA GLU A 99 16.99 -17.65 6.01
C GLU A 99 16.40 -16.25 6.26
N GLN A 100 16.21 -15.45 5.20
CA GLN A 100 15.73 -14.08 5.26
C GLN A 100 14.78 -13.83 4.07
N PRO A 101 13.60 -14.46 4.07
CA PRO A 101 12.60 -14.18 3.06
C PRO A 101 12.04 -12.76 3.27
N VAL A 102 11.51 -12.16 2.20
CA VAL A 102 10.72 -10.93 2.30
C VAL A 102 9.47 -11.21 3.14
N THR A 103 9.31 -10.48 4.24
CA THR A 103 8.21 -10.61 5.21
C THR A 103 7.28 -9.41 5.21
N ALA A 104 7.71 -8.28 4.64
CA ALA A 104 6.85 -7.14 4.35
C ALA A 104 7.20 -6.44 3.04
N MET A 105 6.23 -5.70 2.50
CA MET A 105 6.43 -4.73 1.44
C MET A 105 5.74 -3.41 1.81
N SER A 106 6.32 -2.28 1.41
CA SER A 106 5.65 -0.97 1.41
C SER A 106 5.45 -0.50 -0.02
N VAL A 107 4.32 0.14 -0.29
CA VAL A 107 4.07 0.85 -1.55
C VAL A 107 3.84 2.31 -1.21
N ASP A 108 4.81 3.14 -1.59
CA ASP A 108 4.89 4.52 -1.15
C ASP A 108 4.62 5.46 -2.32
N ILE A 109 3.83 6.52 -2.08
CA ILE A 109 3.77 7.64 -3.02
C ILE A 109 5.10 8.39 -2.93
N SER A 110 5.84 8.45 -4.03
CA SER A 110 7.09 9.18 -4.11
C SER A 110 6.85 10.60 -4.57
N ALA A 111 7.33 11.58 -3.80
CA ALA A 111 7.31 12.96 -4.26
C ALA A 111 8.23 13.14 -5.48
N PRO A 112 7.82 13.93 -6.48
CA PRO A 112 8.72 14.26 -7.57
C PRO A 112 9.85 15.17 -7.04
N VAL A 113 11.10 14.86 -7.40
CA VAL A 113 12.29 15.66 -7.03
C VAL A 113 12.14 17.14 -7.41
N THR A 114 11.43 17.39 -8.51
CA THR A 114 11.02 18.72 -8.96
C THR A 114 9.59 18.64 -9.46
N LEU A 115 8.75 19.63 -9.12
CA LEU A 115 7.38 19.67 -9.63
C LEU A 115 7.39 19.63 -11.18
N PRO A 116 6.81 18.60 -11.79
CA PRO A 116 6.82 18.44 -13.23
C PRO A 116 6.02 19.57 -13.88
N ALA A 117 6.40 20.07 -15.05
CA ALA A 117 5.55 21.00 -15.79
C ALA A 117 4.26 20.29 -16.26
N PRO A 118 3.15 21.03 -16.46
CA PRO A 118 1.97 20.47 -17.11
C PRO A 118 2.31 19.90 -18.49
N ASP A 119 1.65 18.80 -18.85
CA ASP A 119 1.78 18.20 -20.16
C ASP A 119 0.99 19.02 -21.19
N PRO A 120 1.58 19.37 -22.36
CA PRO A 120 0.89 20.18 -23.37
C PRO A 120 -0.39 19.54 -23.93
N GLU A 121 -0.47 18.21 -23.97
CA GLU A 121 -1.60 17.46 -24.53
C GLU A 121 -2.57 16.98 -23.44
N ARG A 122 -2.04 16.65 -22.25
CA ARG A 122 -2.80 16.04 -21.14
C ARG A 122 -3.09 17.02 -20.00
N GLY A 123 -2.64 18.26 -20.10
CA GLY A 123 -2.80 19.27 -19.07
C GLY A 123 -2.11 18.88 -17.77
N ASN A 124 -2.84 18.99 -16.66
CA ASN A 124 -2.30 18.64 -15.33
C ASN A 124 -2.26 17.13 -15.08
N PHE A 125 -2.91 16.29 -15.90
CA PHE A 125 -3.06 14.86 -15.62
C PHE A 125 -1.70 14.17 -15.38
N ARG A 126 -1.54 13.55 -14.21
CA ARG A 126 -0.34 12.80 -13.85
C ARG A 126 -0.67 11.77 -12.79
N GLU A 127 -0.38 10.50 -13.04
CA GLU A 127 -0.48 9.45 -12.03
C GLU A 127 0.61 9.61 -10.96
N PRO A 128 0.32 9.25 -9.69
CA PRO A 128 1.35 9.14 -8.66
C PRO A 128 2.46 8.18 -9.08
N ASP A 129 3.70 8.66 -8.95
CA ASP A 129 4.88 7.79 -9.01
C ASP A 129 4.92 6.99 -7.70
N LEU A 130 5.02 5.66 -7.81
CA LEU A 130 5.05 4.76 -6.67
C LEU A 130 6.41 4.07 -6.57
N GLU A 131 6.89 3.91 -5.34
CA GLU A 131 8.06 3.12 -5.00
C GLU A 131 7.62 1.91 -4.16
N THR A 132 8.14 0.74 -4.50
CA THR A 132 7.89 -0.50 -3.76
C THR A 132 9.14 -0.87 -2.98
N LEU A 133 9.05 -0.95 -1.65
CA LEU A 133 10.15 -1.29 -0.77
C LEU A 133 9.93 -2.69 -0.18
N TYR A 134 10.95 -3.55 -0.19
CA TYR A 134 10.85 -4.92 0.31
C TYR A 134 11.67 -5.11 1.59
N PHE A 135 11.05 -5.68 2.62
CA PHE A 135 11.65 -5.84 3.95
C PHE A 135 11.72 -7.30 4.37
N THR A 136 12.76 -7.62 5.15
CA THR A 136 12.89 -8.87 5.90
C THR A 136 12.69 -8.58 7.40
N ASP A 137 12.75 -9.64 8.22
CA ASP A 137 12.67 -9.50 9.67
C ASP A 137 13.97 -8.95 10.32
N SER A 138 14.93 -8.47 9.54
CA SER A 138 16.25 -8.03 10.01
C SER A 138 16.19 -6.80 10.92
N ALA A 139 15.36 -5.82 10.56
CA ALA A 139 15.18 -4.58 11.32
C ALA A 139 13.89 -4.54 12.16
N PHE A 140 12.86 -5.25 11.72
CA PHE A 140 11.57 -5.32 12.42
C PHE A 140 10.90 -6.66 12.11
N ALA A 141 10.35 -7.33 13.12
CA ALA A 141 9.83 -8.70 13.01
C ALA A 141 8.44 -8.77 12.34
N PHE A 142 8.32 -8.30 11.10
CA PHE A 142 7.07 -8.24 10.34
C PHE A 142 6.36 -9.58 10.19
N ALA A 143 7.08 -10.71 10.15
CA ALA A 143 6.44 -12.02 10.04
C ALA A 143 5.58 -12.39 11.25
N ARG A 144 5.81 -11.74 12.40
CA ARG A 144 5.14 -12.04 13.67
C ARG A 144 4.39 -10.86 14.25
N ALA A 145 4.74 -9.64 13.85
CA ALA A 145 4.10 -8.43 14.32
C ALA A 145 2.67 -8.33 13.77
N GLY A 146 1.71 -8.16 14.68
CA GLY A 146 0.37 -7.71 14.38
C GLY A 146 0.33 -6.19 14.16
N ARG A 147 -0.88 -5.70 13.90
CA ARG A 147 -1.12 -4.29 13.56
C ARG A 147 -0.72 -3.36 14.69
N GLU A 148 -0.99 -3.75 15.93
CA GLU A 148 -0.60 -2.96 17.09
C GLU A 148 0.92 -2.86 17.20
N GLU A 149 1.68 -3.95 17.08
CA GLU A 149 3.15 -3.86 17.15
C GLU A 149 3.74 -3.04 16.01
N ILE A 150 3.23 -3.18 14.79
CA ILE A 150 3.64 -2.34 13.64
C ILE A 150 3.35 -0.87 13.97
N ASN A 151 2.16 -0.57 14.46
CA ASN A 151 1.79 0.81 14.79
C ASN A 151 2.68 1.42 15.89
N HIS A 152 3.10 0.62 16.88
CA HIS A 152 4.08 1.05 17.89
C HIS A 152 5.50 1.20 17.33
N GLY A 153 5.81 0.52 16.22
CA GLY A 153 7.07 0.63 15.50
C GLY A 153 7.25 1.94 14.72
N TYR A 154 6.18 2.73 14.53
CA TYR A 154 6.29 4.10 14.04
C TYR A 154 6.84 5.02 15.14
N GLY A 155 8.03 5.56 14.92
CA GLY A 155 8.59 6.64 15.74
C GLY A 155 8.02 8.00 15.36
N ARG A 156 8.57 9.08 15.95
CA ARG A 156 8.14 10.47 15.70
C ARG A 156 8.18 10.91 14.24
N LYS A 157 9.00 10.27 13.40
CA LYS A 157 9.25 10.68 12.00
C LYS A 157 9.00 9.59 10.96
N ALA A 158 9.05 8.32 11.35
CA ALA A 158 8.93 7.17 10.47
C ALA A 158 8.94 5.86 11.26
N GLY A 159 8.61 4.76 10.59
CA GLY A 159 8.86 3.40 11.08
C GLY A 159 10.34 3.14 11.35
N VAL A 160 10.64 2.34 12.37
CA VAL A 160 12.03 1.91 12.70
C VAL A 160 12.72 1.17 11.54
N TRP A 161 11.96 0.69 10.57
CA TRP A 161 12.41 -0.03 9.38
C TRP A 161 12.68 0.85 8.14
N ARG A 162 12.40 2.16 8.16
CA ARG A 162 12.38 3.03 6.95
C ARG A 162 13.60 2.91 6.03
N SER A 163 14.79 2.67 6.58
CA SER A 163 16.05 2.58 5.81
C SER A 163 16.65 1.17 5.78
N ALA A 164 15.88 0.16 6.16
CA ALA A 164 16.31 -1.23 6.27
C ALA A 164 15.56 -2.15 5.29
N PHE A 165 15.18 -1.61 4.12
CA PHE A 165 14.69 -2.43 3.02
C PHE A 165 15.87 -3.19 2.39
N GLU A 166 15.61 -4.39 1.87
CA GLU A 166 16.60 -5.17 1.13
C GLU A 166 16.73 -4.70 -0.32
N GLU A 167 15.62 -4.28 -0.92
CA GLU A 167 15.53 -3.86 -2.32
C GLU A 167 14.40 -2.82 -2.47
N ALA A 168 14.56 -1.91 -3.43
CA ALA A 168 13.54 -0.96 -3.86
C ALA A 168 13.24 -1.18 -5.34
N GLY A 169 11.97 -1.06 -5.71
CA GLY A 169 11.48 -1.31 -7.06
C GLY A 169 10.33 -0.38 -7.45
N ALA A 170 9.84 -0.56 -8.67
CA ALA A 170 8.71 0.20 -9.24
C ALA A 170 7.72 -0.75 -9.92
N GLU A 171 7.60 -1.98 -9.41
CA GLU A 171 6.74 -3.01 -9.98
C GLU A 171 5.26 -2.61 -9.84
N VAL A 172 4.86 -2.12 -8.66
CA VAL A 172 3.50 -1.70 -8.42
C VAL A 172 3.31 -0.27 -8.92
N GLN A 173 2.38 -0.09 -9.85
CA GLN A 173 1.96 1.22 -10.35
C GLN A 173 0.47 1.43 -10.12
N VAL A 174 0.03 2.69 -10.14
CA VAL A 174 -1.39 3.06 -10.01
C VAL A 174 -1.91 3.73 -11.28
N ARG A 175 -3.19 3.50 -11.55
CA ARG A 175 -4.01 4.23 -12.53
C ARG A 175 -5.31 4.69 -11.90
N GLY A 176 -5.86 5.77 -12.43
CA GLY A 176 -7.15 6.33 -12.02
C GLY A 176 -7.04 7.41 -10.94
N LEU A 177 -5.84 7.73 -10.46
CA LEU A 177 -5.58 8.87 -9.57
C LEU A 177 -5.07 10.10 -10.34
N GLY A 178 -4.75 9.93 -11.62
CA GLY A 178 -3.97 10.93 -12.35
C GLY A 178 -4.63 12.29 -12.54
N GLY A 179 -5.97 12.33 -12.59
CA GLY A 179 -6.71 13.58 -12.66
C GLY A 179 -6.55 14.41 -11.38
N ILE A 180 -6.90 13.81 -10.23
CA ILE A 180 -6.81 14.51 -8.94
C ILE A 180 -5.37 14.77 -8.52
N TYR A 181 -4.45 13.81 -8.68
CA TYR A 181 -3.06 14.01 -8.29
C TYR A 181 -2.39 15.08 -9.16
N GLY A 182 -2.69 15.09 -10.45
CA GLY A 182 -2.28 16.16 -11.35
C GLY A 182 -2.71 17.55 -10.89
N GLU A 183 -3.98 17.68 -10.48
CA GLU A 183 -4.51 18.95 -9.99
C GLU A 183 -3.89 19.36 -8.65
N VAL A 184 -3.66 18.40 -7.74
CA VAL A 184 -2.92 18.61 -6.48
C VAL A 184 -1.52 19.20 -6.76
N LEU A 185 -0.78 18.63 -7.72
CA LEU A 185 0.53 19.17 -8.10
C LEU A 185 0.45 20.57 -8.73
N ALA A 186 -0.64 20.89 -9.44
CA ALA A 186 -0.86 22.22 -9.98
C ALA A 186 -1.16 23.25 -8.88
N TYR A 187 -1.95 22.89 -7.86
CA TYR A 187 -2.15 23.69 -6.66
C TYR A 187 -0.84 23.89 -5.90
N GLN A 188 -0.05 22.83 -5.71
CA GLN A 188 1.25 22.92 -5.05
C GLN A 188 2.20 23.89 -5.77
N ARG A 189 2.26 23.82 -7.11
CA ARG A 189 3.07 24.75 -7.91
C ARG A 189 2.63 26.20 -7.72
N ARG A 190 1.31 26.45 -7.72
CA ARG A 190 0.78 27.80 -7.47
C ARG A 190 1.14 28.27 -6.06
N ARG A 191 1.10 27.40 -5.05
CA ARG A 191 1.53 27.72 -3.68
C ARG A 191 2.99 28.14 -3.64
N GLU A 192 3.88 27.37 -4.28
CA GLU A 192 5.31 27.67 -4.35
C GLU A 192 5.63 29.00 -5.07
N LEU A 193 4.78 29.39 -6.01
CA LEU A 193 4.87 30.69 -6.70
C LEU A 193 4.23 31.85 -5.91
N GLY A 194 3.53 31.58 -4.81
CA GLY A 194 2.75 32.59 -4.07
C GLY A 194 1.42 32.96 -4.73
N ASP A 195 0.96 32.14 -5.69
CA ASP A 195 -0.21 32.36 -6.54
C ASP A 195 -1.45 31.57 -6.07
N LEU A 196 -1.54 31.26 -4.77
CA LEU A 196 -2.78 30.79 -4.15
C LEU A 196 -3.47 31.96 -3.44
N PRO A 197 -4.48 32.58 -4.08
CA PRO A 197 -5.05 33.83 -3.59
C PRO A 197 -5.98 33.67 -2.39
N LEU A 198 -6.51 32.47 -2.13
CA LEU A 198 -7.55 32.24 -1.12
C LEU A 198 -7.15 31.16 -0.09
N PRO A 199 -7.56 31.30 1.19
CA PRO A 199 -7.33 30.25 2.18
C PRO A 199 -7.95 28.90 1.82
N ALA A 200 -9.13 28.89 1.19
CA ALA A 200 -9.77 27.67 0.67
C ALA A 200 -8.90 26.87 -0.32
N ASP A 201 -8.02 27.54 -1.07
CA ASP A 201 -7.13 26.85 -2.00
C ASP A 201 -6.09 26.00 -1.25
N ASN A 202 -5.64 26.45 -0.08
CA ASN A 202 -4.73 25.68 0.76
C ASN A 202 -5.44 24.47 1.38
N ASP A 203 -6.69 24.64 1.82
CA ASP A 203 -7.50 23.52 2.30
C ASP A 203 -7.73 22.49 1.21
N ALA A 204 -8.09 22.93 -0.01
CA ALA A 204 -8.27 22.05 -1.15
C ALA A 204 -6.98 21.28 -1.48
N LEU A 205 -5.82 21.95 -1.45
CA LEU A 205 -4.52 21.32 -1.66
C LEU A 205 -4.24 20.23 -0.61
N VAL A 206 -4.39 20.56 0.66
CA VAL A 206 -4.10 19.65 1.78
C VAL A 206 -5.06 18.45 1.77
N MET A 207 -6.36 18.70 1.60
CA MET A 207 -7.36 17.64 1.50
C MET A 207 -7.16 16.78 0.25
N GLY A 208 -6.71 17.37 -0.87
CA GLY A 208 -6.38 16.63 -2.08
C GLY A 208 -5.23 15.64 -1.89
N HIS A 209 -4.15 16.06 -1.23
CA HIS A 209 -3.05 15.16 -0.86
C HIS A 209 -3.53 14.02 0.06
N ALA A 210 -4.27 14.35 1.12
CA ALA A 210 -4.79 13.35 2.04
C ALA A 210 -5.73 12.36 1.34
N PHE A 211 -6.59 12.83 0.44
CA PHE A 211 -7.50 11.99 -0.33
C PHE A 211 -6.73 11.01 -1.22
N VAL A 212 -5.70 11.47 -1.95
CA VAL A 212 -4.90 10.59 -2.82
C VAL A 212 -4.24 9.47 -2.01
N ALA A 213 -3.66 9.78 -0.85
CA ALA A 213 -3.05 8.79 0.04
C ALA A 213 -4.07 7.77 0.57
N VAL A 214 -5.21 8.23 1.10
CA VAL A 214 -6.28 7.34 1.59
C VAL A 214 -6.85 6.48 0.47
N ARG A 215 -7.06 7.07 -0.71
CA ARG A 215 -7.63 6.35 -1.87
C ARG A 215 -6.69 5.24 -2.37
N LEU A 216 -5.38 5.49 -2.39
CA LEU A 216 -4.39 4.46 -2.69
C LEU A 216 -4.44 3.33 -1.65
N HIS A 217 -4.53 3.67 -0.36
CA HIS A 217 -4.65 2.68 0.71
C HIS A 217 -5.91 1.81 0.56
N GLN A 218 -7.07 2.42 0.27
CA GLN A 218 -8.32 1.69 -0.02
C GLN A 218 -8.18 0.78 -1.26
N ALA A 219 -7.55 1.27 -2.33
CA ALA A 219 -7.35 0.49 -3.55
C ALA A 219 -6.41 -0.71 -3.30
N MET A 220 -5.36 -0.53 -2.50
CA MET A 220 -4.47 -1.62 -2.07
C MET A 220 -5.23 -2.68 -1.29
N ARG A 221 -6.05 -2.26 -0.31
CA ARG A 221 -6.92 -3.16 0.45
C ARG A 221 -7.83 -3.97 -0.47
N ALA A 222 -8.55 -3.30 -1.35
CA ALA A 222 -9.48 -3.95 -2.28
C ALA A 222 -8.78 -4.92 -3.24
N VAL A 223 -7.55 -4.61 -3.67
CA VAL A 223 -6.75 -5.52 -4.50
C VAL A 223 -6.30 -6.75 -3.72
N ILE A 224 -5.87 -6.60 -2.46
CA ILE A 224 -5.50 -7.73 -1.61
C ILE A 224 -6.73 -8.62 -1.35
N GLU A 225 -7.87 -8.04 -1.01
CA GLU A 225 -9.12 -8.78 -0.77
C GLU A 225 -9.63 -9.48 -2.04
N GLY A 226 -9.50 -8.85 -3.22
CA GLY A 226 -10.03 -9.37 -4.48
C GLY A 226 -9.10 -10.32 -5.24
N ARG A 227 -7.79 -10.04 -5.27
CA ARG A 227 -6.78 -10.81 -6.04
C ARG A 227 -5.89 -11.67 -5.14
N GLY A 228 -5.84 -11.38 -3.84
CA GLY A 228 -4.91 -12.00 -2.91
C GLY A 228 -3.47 -11.52 -3.08
N LEU A 229 -2.63 -11.92 -2.13
CA LEU A 229 -1.17 -11.86 -2.21
C LEU A 229 -0.62 -13.21 -2.71
N PRO A 230 0.53 -13.21 -3.41
CA PRO A 230 1.15 -14.46 -3.85
C PRO A 230 1.63 -15.33 -2.67
N ARG A 231 1.89 -14.70 -1.51
CA ARG A 231 2.11 -15.37 -0.23
C ARG A 231 1.81 -14.41 0.94
N PRO A 232 1.62 -14.93 2.16
CA PRO A 232 1.42 -14.09 3.34
C PRO A 232 2.65 -13.22 3.67
N VAL A 233 2.48 -11.90 3.53
CA VAL A 233 3.43 -10.85 3.93
C VAL A 233 2.64 -9.68 4.50
N THR A 234 3.29 -8.85 5.31
CA THR A 234 2.71 -7.56 5.72
C THR A 234 2.80 -6.57 4.56
N VAL A 235 1.71 -5.84 4.29
CA VAL A 235 1.66 -4.81 3.26
C VAL A 235 1.39 -3.46 3.91
N LEU A 236 2.28 -2.51 3.68
CA LEU A 236 2.16 -1.12 4.11
C LEU A 236 1.86 -0.24 2.90
N VAL A 237 1.17 0.86 3.13
CA VAL A 237 1.08 1.97 2.18
C VAL A 237 1.56 3.22 2.88
N GLY A 238 2.55 3.85 2.27
CA GLY A 238 3.26 4.98 2.83
C GLY A 238 3.39 6.15 1.87
N SER A 239 4.24 7.07 2.27
CA SER A 239 4.64 8.22 1.47
C SER A 239 6.14 8.41 1.64
N ASN A 240 6.88 8.44 0.53
CA ASN A 240 8.30 8.73 0.53
C ASN A 240 8.51 10.18 0.07
N GLU A 241 8.90 11.03 1.00
CA GLU A 241 9.09 12.48 0.80
C GLU A 241 7.83 13.23 0.30
N SER A 242 6.67 12.56 0.32
CA SER A 242 5.39 13.10 -0.13
C SER A 242 4.48 13.45 1.03
N TYR A 243 3.91 14.65 0.99
CA TYR A 243 2.88 15.09 1.92
C TYR A 243 1.57 14.30 1.66
N PRO A 244 0.82 13.85 2.68
CA PRO A 244 0.89 14.24 4.10
C PRO A 244 1.75 13.32 4.99
N PHE A 245 2.67 12.54 4.41
CA PHE A 245 3.52 11.59 5.15
C PHE A 245 2.77 10.49 5.89
N PHE A 246 1.56 10.16 5.42
CA PHE A 246 0.80 9.05 5.97
C PHE A 246 1.53 7.73 5.72
N ASP A 247 1.61 6.92 6.76
CA ASP A 247 2.16 5.57 6.72
C ASP A 247 1.34 4.65 7.63
N ALA A 248 0.78 3.60 7.03
CA ALA A 248 -0.10 2.66 7.71
C ALA A 248 -0.05 1.24 7.11
N PRO A 249 -0.17 0.19 7.94
CA PRO A 249 -0.39 -1.16 7.45
C PRO A 249 -1.76 -1.27 6.79
N VAL A 250 -1.80 -1.80 5.56
CA VAL A 250 -3.04 -2.19 4.89
C VAL A 250 -3.48 -3.53 5.45
N TYR A 251 -2.58 -4.52 5.40
CA TYR A 251 -2.75 -5.84 5.98
C TYR A 251 -1.46 -6.25 6.67
N THR A 252 -1.58 -6.85 7.85
CA THR A 252 -0.49 -7.61 8.44
C THR A 252 -0.50 -9.04 7.94
N ARG A 253 0.64 -9.73 8.07
CA ARG A 253 0.72 -11.15 7.73
C ARG A 253 -0.33 -11.99 8.47
N ALA A 254 -0.60 -11.69 9.74
CA ALA A 254 -1.60 -12.37 10.56
C ALA A 254 -3.02 -12.14 10.01
N GLU A 255 -3.41 -10.88 9.79
CA GLU A 255 -4.73 -10.55 9.23
C GLU A 255 -4.96 -11.14 7.84
N TYR A 256 -3.90 -11.31 7.05
CA TYR A 256 -4.00 -11.98 5.76
C TYR A 256 -4.23 -13.49 5.91
N TYR A 257 -3.70 -14.14 6.96
CA TYR A 257 -4.06 -15.52 7.27
C TYR A 257 -5.53 -15.64 7.66
N ASP A 258 -6.02 -14.75 8.52
CA ASP A 258 -7.44 -14.73 8.90
C ASP A 258 -8.35 -14.57 7.67
N LEU A 259 -7.98 -13.67 6.75
CA LEU A 259 -8.72 -13.45 5.49
C LEU A 259 -8.82 -14.71 4.62
N ILE A 260 -7.75 -15.51 4.51
CA ILE A 260 -7.77 -16.73 3.68
C ILE A 260 -8.47 -17.88 4.39
N GLU A 261 -8.42 -17.97 5.72
CA GLU A 261 -9.12 -18.98 6.52
C GLU A 261 -10.64 -18.76 6.45
N ASP A 262 -11.10 -17.52 6.63
CA ASP A 262 -12.52 -17.14 6.51
C ASP A 262 -13.09 -17.42 5.11
N GLY A 263 -12.24 -17.36 4.07
CA GLY A 263 -12.62 -17.66 2.69
C GLY A 263 -12.78 -19.15 2.38
N GLU A 264 -12.27 -20.06 3.21
CA GLU A 264 -12.36 -21.51 3.02
C GLU A 264 -13.63 -22.13 3.62
N GLU A 265 -14.28 -21.47 4.59
CA GLU A 265 -15.50 -21.97 5.25
C GLU A 265 -16.81 -21.47 4.61
N GLY A 266 -16.77 -20.46 3.74
CA GLY A 266 -17.95 -19.87 3.09
C GLY A 266 -18.18 -20.35 1.66
N GLU A 267 -19.39 -20.81 1.33
CA GLU A 267 -19.85 -20.82 -0.06
C GLU A 267 -19.72 -19.40 -0.62
N VAL A 268 -18.85 -19.21 -1.61
CA VAL A 268 -18.55 -17.91 -2.18
C VAL A 268 -19.83 -17.34 -2.82
N GLU A 269 -20.48 -16.39 -2.14
CA GLU A 269 -21.57 -15.61 -2.72
C GLU A 269 -21.02 -14.78 -3.89
N GLU A 270 -21.17 -15.29 -5.13
CA GLU A 270 -20.83 -14.60 -6.39
C GLU A 270 -21.45 -13.18 -6.49
N SER A 271 -22.48 -12.90 -5.70
CA SER A 271 -23.14 -11.58 -5.59
C SER A 271 -22.22 -10.46 -5.07
N LYS A 272 -21.16 -10.78 -4.32
CA LYS A 272 -20.18 -9.78 -3.84
C LYS A 272 -19.15 -9.37 -4.91
N PHE A 273 -19.03 -10.14 -6.00
CA PHE A 273 -18.07 -9.90 -7.09
C PHE A 273 -18.70 -9.25 -8.33
N ALA A 274 -20.03 -9.22 -8.45
CA ALA A 274 -20.73 -8.67 -9.60
C ALA A 274 -20.46 -7.15 -9.82
N SER A 275 -20.12 -6.40 -8.76
CA SER A 275 -19.95 -4.95 -8.80
C SER A 275 -18.69 -4.45 -9.53
N LEU A 276 -17.71 -5.32 -9.82
CA LEU A 276 -16.51 -4.96 -10.60
C LEU A 276 -16.69 -5.08 -12.11
N SER A 277 -17.79 -5.69 -12.57
CA SER A 277 -18.05 -5.94 -14.00
C SER A 277 -18.79 -4.79 -14.72
N LEU A 278 -19.25 -3.77 -13.97
CA LEU A 278 -20.14 -2.71 -14.47
C LEU A 278 -19.49 -1.34 -14.67
N ALA A 279 -18.17 -1.22 -14.53
CA ALA A 279 -17.49 0.04 -14.82
C ALA A 279 -17.52 0.32 -16.36
N PRO A 280 -17.90 1.54 -16.80
CA PRO A 280 -17.88 1.90 -18.21
C PRO A 280 -16.46 1.76 -18.78
N ARG A 281 -16.31 1.02 -19.88
CA ARG A 281 -15.03 0.86 -20.58
C ARG A 281 -14.68 2.15 -21.33
N PRO A 282 -13.46 2.68 -21.20
CA PRO A 282 -12.96 3.76 -22.04
C PRO A 282 -12.97 3.38 -23.54
N ALA A 283 -13.21 4.35 -24.43
CA ALA A 283 -13.33 4.14 -25.88
C ALA A 283 -12.01 3.74 -26.57
N ASP A 284 -10.89 3.87 -25.87
CA ASP A 284 -9.53 3.52 -26.27
C ASP A 284 -9.11 2.11 -25.81
N TYR A 285 -10.04 1.34 -25.23
CA TYR A 285 -9.82 -0.06 -24.89
C TYR A 285 -9.93 -0.97 -26.13
N ASP A 286 -8.78 -1.43 -26.63
CA ASP A 286 -8.67 -2.53 -27.60
C ASP A 286 -8.36 -3.86 -26.89
N PRO A 287 -9.38 -4.69 -26.57
CA PRO A 287 -9.19 -6.01 -25.96
C PRO A 287 -8.48 -7.02 -26.87
N GLY A 288 -8.22 -6.69 -28.14
CA GLY A 288 -7.50 -7.56 -29.07
C GLY A 288 -5.98 -7.40 -29.05
N SER A 289 -5.43 -6.39 -28.37
CA SER A 289 -4.00 -6.07 -28.43
C SER A 289 -3.14 -6.77 -27.38
N ILE A 290 -3.74 -7.40 -26.36
CA ILE A 290 -3.03 -8.07 -25.26
C ILE A 290 -3.77 -9.39 -24.90
N PHE A 291 -3.37 -10.47 -25.58
CA PHE A 291 -3.69 -11.90 -25.35
C PHE A 291 -5.11 -12.41 -25.64
N GLN A 292 -5.24 -13.08 -26.79
CA GLN A 292 -6.09 -14.26 -26.95
C GLN A 292 -5.43 -15.43 -26.20
N ASP A 293 -5.91 -15.75 -25.00
CA ASP A 293 -5.83 -17.11 -24.47
C ASP A 293 -6.97 -17.32 -23.45
N ASP A 294 -8.05 -17.99 -23.87
CA ASP A 294 -9.23 -18.33 -23.06
C ASP A 294 -8.93 -19.41 -22.00
N THR A 295 -7.73 -19.39 -21.43
CA THR A 295 -7.23 -20.40 -20.47
C THR A 295 -6.95 -19.83 -19.08
N GLN A 296 -7.32 -18.58 -18.78
CA GLN A 296 -7.17 -18.02 -17.43
C GLN A 296 -8.12 -18.68 -16.42
N VAL A 297 -7.58 -19.68 -15.71
CA VAL A 297 -8.18 -20.29 -14.52
C VAL A 297 -7.93 -19.35 -13.34
N SER A 298 -9.00 -18.92 -12.65
CA SER A 298 -8.89 -18.19 -11.38
C SER A 298 -7.94 -18.93 -10.41
N GLY A 299 -7.08 -18.19 -9.70
CA GLY A 299 -6.12 -18.79 -8.74
C GLY A 299 -6.80 -19.67 -7.67
N THR A 300 -8.06 -19.40 -7.35
CA THR A 300 -8.91 -20.22 -6.47
C THR A 300 -9.24 -21.58 -7.10
N SER A 301 -9.51 -21.61 -8.40
CA SER A 301 -9.80 -22.84 -9.16
C SER A 301 -8.53 -23.69 -9.40
N LEU A 302 -7.36 -23.05 -9.54
CA LEU A 302 -6.08 -23.75 -9.69
C LEU A 302 -5.66 -24.44 -8.38
N ARG A 303 -5.84 -23.76 -7.24
CA ARG A 303 -5.58 -24.33 -5.90
C ARG A 303 -6.46 -25.54 -5.60
N ARG A 304 -7.74 -25.49 -5.99
CA ARG A 304 -8.67 -26.62 -5.87
C ARG A 304 -8.21 -27.86 -6.66
N ARG A 305 -7.83 -27.67 -7.94
CA ARG A 305 -7.35 -28.77 -8.79
C ARG A 305 -6.05 -29.41 -8.31
N ILE A 306 -5.14 -28.63 -7.73
CA ILE A 306 -3.87 -29.16 -7.19
C ILE A 306 -4.13 -29.99 -5.92
N ARG A 307 -5.09 -29.58 -5.08
CA ARG A 307 -5.48 -30.32 -3.85
C ARG A 307 -6.25 -31.60 -4.19
N ASP A 308 -7.15 -31.56 -5.18
CA ASP A 308 -7.93 -32.73 -5.64
C ASP A 308 -7.08 -33.77 -6.40
N ALA A 309 -5.89 -33.40 -6.87
CA ALA A 309 -4.94 -34.29 -7.56
C ALA A 309 -3.95 -34.99 -6.61
N ALA A 310 -4.00 -34.72 -5.30
CA ALA A 310 -3.23 -35.47 -4.32
C ALA A 310 -3.89 -36.85 -4.10
N PRO A 311 -3.16 -37.98 -4.21
CA PRO A 311 -3.74 -39.29 -3.94
C PRO A 311 -4.13 -39.38 -2.46
N VAL A 312 -5.41 -39.67 -2.23
CA VAL A 312 -5.94 -40.07 -0.92
C VAL A 312 -5.20 -41.34 -0.48
N GLU A 313 -4.42 -41.27 0.60
CA GLU A 313 -3.94 -42.46 1.28
C GLU A 313 -5.16 -43.25 1.77
N GLU A 314 -5.34 -44.47 1.25
CA GLU A 314 -6.34 -45.40 1.76
C GLU A 314 -5.99 -45.78 3.20
N PRO A 315 -6.95 -45.74 4.15
CA PRO A 315 -6.70 -46.21 5.50
C PRO A 315 -6.64 -47.74 5.50
N ALA A 316 -5.44 -48.29 5.70
CA ALA A 316 -5.24 -49.72 5.92
C ALA A 316 -5.89 -50.13 7.24
N ASN A 317 -6.90 -50.98 7.12
CA ASN A 317 -7.68 -51.58 8.19
C ASN A 317 -6.81 -52.48 9.09
N ASP A 318 -7.01 -52.35 10.41
CA ASP A 318 -6.51 -53.27 11.43
C ASP A 318 -7.06 -54.69 11.22
N THR A 319 -6.16 -55.67 11.11
CA THR A 319 -6.44 -57.05 11.51
C THR A 319 -5.29 -57.58 12.34
N ALA A 320 -5.53 -57.73 13.65
CA ALA A 320 -4.62 -58.37 14.58
C ALA A 320 -4.66 -59.91 14.41
N SER A 321 -3.48 -60.52 14.47
CA SER A 321 -3.30 -61.90 14.89
C SER A 321 -1.92 -62.07 15.55
N THR A 322 -1.91 -62.26 16.86
CA THR A 322 -0.83 -62.92 17.64
C THR A 322 -1.28 -64.38 17.89
N PRO A 323 -0.45 -65.36 18.36
CA PRO A 323 0.73 -65.22 19.24
C PRO A 323 1.92 -66.19 18.99
N THR A 324 2.86 -66.24 19.96
CA THR A 324 3.95 -67.21 20.27
C THR A 324 5.32 -67.05 19.58
N SER A 325 6.50 -67.29 20.19
CA SER A 325 7.05 -67.16 21.56
C SER A 325 8.56 -67.52 21.50
N LEU A 326 9.35 -67.08 22.50
CA LEU A 326 10.59 -67.69 23.07
C LEU A 326 12.02 -67.39 22.51
N VAL A 327 12.87 -66.95 23.48
CA VAL A 327 14.33 -67.24 23.69
C VAL A 327 15.31 -66.39 22.84
N SER A 328 16.36 -65.70 23.33
CA SER A 328 17.23 -65.82 24.51
C SER A 328 18.05 -64.53 24.74
N SER A 329 18.35 -64.25 26.01
CA SER A 329 19.42 -63.39 26.53
C SER A 329 20.82 -63.73 25.97
N LEU A 330 21.75 -62.76 25.89
CA LEU A 330 23.15 -62.97 26.32
C LEU A 330 23.97 -61.64 26.35
N PHE A 331 24.46 -61.32 27.56
CA PHE A 331 25.62 -60.48 27.93
C PHE A 331 25.56 -58.93 28.03
N GLU A 332 25.25 -58.53 29.26
CA GLU A 332 25.95 -57.55 30.09
C GLU A 332 27.48 -57.39 29.90
N ARG A 333 27.94 -56.14 30.13
CA ARG A 333 29.12 -55.70 30.93
C ARG A 333 30.53 -55.66 30.31
N LEU A 334 31.09 -54.44 30.20
CA LEU A 334 32.11 -53.80 31.09
C LEU A 334 32.85 -52.69 30.31
N ARG A 335 32.73 -51.40 30.67
CA ARG A 335 33.52 -50.65 31.67
C ARG A 335 35.04 -50.60 31.39
N ARG A 336 35.54 -49.45 30.91
CA ARG A 336 36.52 -48.54 31.59
C ARG A 336 37.32 -47.64 30.61
N ARG A 337 37.33 -46.34 30.96
CA ARG A 337 38.35 -45.27 30.76
C ARG A 337 39.81 -45.76 31.02
N PRO A 338 40.90 -44.96 30.87
CA PRO A 338 41.06 -43.47 30.73
C PRO A 338 41.98 -43.08 29.53
N ALA A 339 42.30 -41.82 29.22
CA ALA A 339 42.65 -40.65 30.03
C ALA A 339 42.10 -39.33 29.46
#